data_AF-A1WMH6-F1
#
_entry.id   AF-A1WMH6-F1
#
_cell.length_a   1.000
_cell.length_b   1.000
_cell.length_c   1.000
_cell.angle_alpha   90.00
_cell.angle_beta   90.00
_cell.angle_gamma   90.00
#
_symmetry.space_group_name_H-M   'P 1'
#
loop_
_entity.id
_entity.type
_entity.pdbx_description
1 polymer ?
#
loop_
_entity_poly.entity_id
_entity_poly.type
_entity_poly.pdbx_seq_one_letter_code
_entity_poly.pdbx_strand_id
1 'polypeptide(L)'
;MFAVYRLPPIRFAGNKAIIKMAFLRKMLKKLLISLWALRVATTASGQVTSPLDRFTEDEEFCAYMVFSPDGETRELLVRHQTAMESIILFVRKSAPEISETQAIFLIRSKCDSALGLQ
;
A
#
# COMPACT_ATOMS: atom_id res chain seq x y z
N MET A 1 58.46 -28.56 4.57
CA MET A 1 57.90 -29.77 3.92
C MET A 1 57.30 -30.63 5.00
N PHE A 2 55.97 -30.77 5.03
CA PHE A 2 55.24 -31.54 6.05
C PHE A 2 54.92 -32.94 5.53
N ALA A 3 55.23 -33.96 6.33
CA ALA A 3 54.58 -35.26 6.25
C ALA A 3 54.66 -35.93 7.62
N VAL A 4 53.55 -35.88 8.38
CA VAL A 4 53.38 -36.67 9.61
C VAL A 4 52.28 -37.68 9.37
N TYR A 5 52.62 -38.91 9.72
CA TYR A 5 51.90 -40.15 9.52
C TYR A 5 50.63 -40.28 10.36
N ARG A 6 49.74 -41.15 9.88
CA ARG A 6 48.47 -41.61 10.45
C ARG A 6 48.55 -42.15 11.89
N LEU A 7 47.44 -42.05 12.61
CA LEU A 7 46.95 -43.09 13.55
C LEU A 7 45.41 -43.29 13.38
N PRO A 8 44.87 -44.51 13.60
CA PRO A 8 43.54 -44.97 13.17
C PRO A 8 42.46 -44.86 14.30
N PRO A 9 41.21 -45.29 14.09
CA PRO A 9 40.03 -44.70 14.72
C PRO A 9 39.63 -45.36 16.05
N ILE A 10 39.04 -44.57 16.96
CA ILE A 10 38.28 -45.11 18.09
C ILE A 10 36.81 -45.17 17.68
N ARG A 11 36.31 -46.40 17.46
CA ARG A 11 34.87 -46.69 17.38
C ARG A 11 34.26 -46.51 18.78
N PHE A 12 33.36 -45.56 18.93
CA PHE A 12 32.30 -45.66 19.94
C PHE A 12 31.01 -46.07 19.25
N ALA A 13 30.77 -47.38 19.29
CA ALA A 13 29.47 -47.95 19.02
C ALA A 13 28.52 -47.58 20.17
N GLY A 14 27.36 -47.05 19.81
CA GLY A 14 26.15 -47.19 20.61
C GLY A 14 25.92 -46.15 21.70
N ASN A 15 25.08 -45.17 21.39
CA ASN A 15 23.80 -45.15 22.10
C ASN A 15 22.74 -44.40 21.27
N LYS A 16 21.75 -45.16 20.78
CA LYS A 16 20.63 -44.70 19.93
C LYS A 16 19.67 -43.73 20.66
N ALA A 17 19.97 -43.33 21.90
CA ALA A 17 19.09 -42.53 22.74
C ALA A 17 19.24 -41.00 22.58
N ILE A 18 20.39 -40.50 22.12
CA ILE A 18 20.65 -39.04 22.09
C ILE A 18 19.95 -38.35 20.90
N ILE A 19 19.69 -39.10 19.82
CA ILE A 19 19.20 -38.54 18.55
C ILE A 19 17.73 -38.08 18.64
N LYS A 20 16.88 -38.74 19.43
CA LYS A 20 15.44 -38.40 19.53
C LYS A 20 15.19 -37.06 20.23
N MET A 21 15.96 -36.73 21.26
CA MET A 21 15.75 -35.50 22.06
C MET A 21 16.21 -34.22 21.32
N ALA A 22 17.18 -34.33 20.40
CA ALA A 22 17.67 -33.19 19.62
C ALA A 22 16.74 -32.81 18.45
N PHE A 23 15.94 -33.76 17.94
CA PHE A 23 15.07 -33.52 16.79
C PHE A 23 13.79 -32.75 17.17
N LEU A 24 13.21 -33.03 18.35
CA LEU A 24 12.00 -32.33 18.82
C LEU A 24 12.24 -30.84 19.10
N ARG A 25 13.41 -30.46 19.62
CA ARG A 25 13.72 -29.04 19.89
C ARG A 25 13.95 -28.20 18.63
N LYS A 26 14.42 -28.82 17.54
CA LYS A 26 14.69 -28.12 16.27
C LYS A 26 13.41 -27.87 15.46
N MET A 27 12.43 -28.76 15.54
CA MET A 27 11.13 -28.62 14.85
C MET A 27 10.23 -27.57 15.51
N LEU A 28 10.23 -27.44 16.85
CA LEU A 28 9.41 -26.44 17.55
C LEU A 28 9.88 -25.00 17.33
N LYS A 29 11.21 -24.76 17.25
CA LYS A 29 11.76 -23.43 16.92
C LYS A 29 11.46 -22.99 15.49
N LYS A 30 11.41 -23.92 14.52
CA LYS A 30 11.01 -23.60 13.15
C LYS A 30 9.54 -23.19 13.04
N LEU A 31 8.66 -23.80 13.85
CA LEU A 31 7.24 -23.47 13.88
C LEU A 31 6.97 -22.07 14.47
N LEU A 32 7.73 -21.65 15.49
CA LEU A 32 7.57 -20.33 16.10
C LEU A 32 8.12 -19.19 15.23
N ILE A 33 9.15 -19.45 14.42
CA ILE A 33 9.70 -18.46 13.48
C ILE A 33 8.79 -18.27 12.26
N SER A 34 8.04 -19.31 11.82
CA SER A 34 7.11 -19.15 10.70
C SER A 34 5.86 -18.33 11.05
N LEU A 35 5.50 -18.21 12.34
CA LEU A 35 4.33 -17.43 12.77
C LEU A 35 4.60 -15.92 12.81
N TRP A 36 5.86 -15.49 12.89
CA TRP A 36 6.25 -14.07 12.83
C TRP A 36 6.50 -13.58 11.40
N ALA A 37 6.68 -14.47 10.44
CA ALA A 37 6.78 -14.12 9.02
C ALA A 37 5.41 -13.85 8.36
N LEU A 38 4.30 -14.22 9.02
CA LEU A 38 2.94 -13.99 8.55
C LEU A 38 2.34 -12.67 9.08
N ARG A 39 3.16 -11.64 9.24
CA ARG A 39 2.73 -10.26 9.57
C ARG A 39 3.14 -9.24 8.50
N VAL A 40 3.71 -9.69 7.38
CA VAL A 40 4.14 -8.82 6.26
C VAL A 40 3.68 -9.41 4.92
N ALA A 41 2.37 -9.65 4.77
CA ALA A 41 1.77 -9.87 3.46
C ALA A 41 0.26 -9.55 3.45
N THR A 42 -0.15 -8.56 4.25
CA THR A 42 -1.27 -7.72 3.84
C THR A 42 -0.68 -6.43 3.33
N THR A 43 0.05 -6.50 2.21
CA THR A 43 -0.19 -5.48 1.20
C THR A 43 -1.66 -5.65 0.89
N ALA A 44 -2.51 -4.86 1.56
CA ALA A 44 -3.82 -4.58 1.02
C ALA A 44 -3.55 -4.35 -0.47
N SER A 45 -4.20 -5.14 -1.31
CA SER A 45 -4.48 -4.74 -2.67
C SER A 45 -5.37 -3.49 -2.58
N GLY A 46 -4.84 -2.43 -2.00
CA GLY A 46 -5.29 -1.08 -2.24
C GLY A 46 -4.92 -0.92 -3.69
N GLN A 47 -5.95 -1.05 -4.54
CA GLN A 47 -5.88 -0.48 -5.87
C GLN A 47 -5.17 0.86 -5.71
N VAL A 48 -4.11 1.08 -6.49
CA VAL A 48 -3.48 2.40 -6.52
C VAL A 48 -4.54 3.32 -7.10
N THR A 49 -5.42 3.83 -6.23
CA THR A 49 -6.44 4.79 -6.58
C THR A 49 -5.65 6.03 -6.96
N SER A 50 -5.89 6.52 -8.17
CA SER A 50 -5.25 7.77 -8.55
C SER A 50 -5.69 8.84 -7.53
N PRO A 51 -4.85 9.82 -7.19
CA PRO A 51 -5.26 10.92 -6.32
C PRO A 51 -6.61 11.53 -6.73
N LEU A 52 -6.89 11.58 -8.04
CA LEU A 52 -8.18 11.99 -8.60
C LEU A 52 -9.35 11.10 -8.16
N ASP A 53 -9.17 9.78 -8.13
CA ASP A 53 -10.22 8.84 -7.70
C ASP A 53 -10.57 9.07 -6.22
N ARG A 54 -9.58 9.37 -5.37
CA ARG A 54 -9.80 9.70 -3.95
C ARG A 54 -10.57 11.01 -3.75
N PHE A 55 -10.37 12.01 -4.62
CA PHE A 55 -11.16 13.24 -4.57
C PHE A 55 -12.60 12.99 -5.05
N THR A 56 -12.80 12.11 -6.02
CA THR A 56 -14.14 11.79 -6.52
C THR A 56 -14.94 10.85 -5.60
N GLU A 57 -14.28 10.23 -4.61
CA GLU A 57 -14.93 9.50 -3.51
C GLU A 57 -15.54 10.44 -2.45
N ASP A 58 -15.11 11.71 -2.40
CA ASP A 58 -15.62 12.71 -1.47
C ASP A 58 -16.85 13.41 -2.07
N GLU A 59 -18.04 13.05 -1.56
CA GLU A 59 -19.32 13.62 -2.03
C GLU A 59 -19.41 15.13 -1.80
N GLU A 60 -18.83 15.67 -0.72
CA GLU A 60 -18.84 17.12 -0.42
C GLU A 60 -17.95 17.86 -1.43
N PHE A 61 -16.78 17.31 -1.73
CA PHE A 61 -15.91 17.83 -2.78
C PHE A 61 -16.60 17.78 -4.15
N CYS A 62 -17.24 16.68 -4.50
CA CYS A 62 -17.93 16.57 -5.78
C CYS A 62 -19.16 17.48 -5.88
N ALA A 63 -19.91 17.65 -4.79
CA ALA A 63 -20.99 18.63 -4.75
C ALA A 63 -20.45 20.04 -4.97
N TYR A 64 -19.34 20.41 -4.33
CA TYR A 64 -18.67 21.69 -4.56
C TYR A 64 -18.20 21.89 -6.01
N MET A 65 -17.72 20.83 -6.67
CA MET A 65 -17.26 20.91 -8.07
C MET A 65 -18.40 21.01 -9.10
N VAL A 66 -19.57 20.43 -8.78
CA VAL A 66 -20.70 20.31 -9.72
C VAL A 66 -21.72 21.43 -9.53
N PHE A 67 -22.04 21.77 -8.28
CA PHE A 67 -23.03 22.78 -7.94
C PHE A 67 -22.38 24.15 -7.71
N SER A 68 -23.17 25.20 -7.90
CA SER A 68 -22.72 26.55 -7.54
C SER A 68 -22.64 26.63 -6.02
N PRO A 69 -21.52 27.10 -5.42
CA PRO A 69 -21.40 27.20 -3.97
C PRO A 69 -22.12 28.44 -3.41
N ASP A 70 -23.18 28.90 -4.08
CA ASP A 70 -23.95 30.08 -3.70
C ASP A 70 -24.63 29.85 -2.35
N GLY A 71 -24.34 30.70 -1.37
CA GLY A 71 -24.88 30.58 -0.01
C GLY A 71 -24.08 29.66 0.91
N GLU A 72 -22.95 29.11 0.46
CA GLU A 72 -22.06 28.30 1.30
C GLU A 72 -21.23 29.13 2.28
N THR A 73 -20.77 28.46 3.35
CA THR A 73 -19.90 29.10 4.36
C THR A 73 -18.51 29.42 3.78
N ARG A 74 -17.89 30.49 4.26
CA ARG A 74 -16.54 30.89 3.82
C ARG A 74 -15.51 29.81 4.12
N GLU A 75 -15.69 29.10 5.23
CA GLU A 75 -14.85 28.00 5.66
C GLU A 75 -14.89 26.84 4.66
N LEU A 76 -16.07 26.51 4.13
CA LEU A 76 -16.25 25.48 3.12
C LEU A 76 -15.61 25.90 1.80
N LEU A 77 -15.83 27.14 1.35
CA LEU A 77 -15.22 27.70 0.14
C LEU A 77 -13.69 27.59 0.17
N VAL A 78 -13.06 28.01 1.28
CA VAL A 78 -11.59 27.98 1.41
C VAL A 78 -11.06 26.55 1.44
N ARG A 79 -11.74 25.65 2.17
CA ARG A 79 -11.34 24.23 2.27
C ARG A 79 -11.29 23.58 0.89
N HIS A 80 -12.33 23.77 0.09
CA HIS A 80 -12.42 23.12 -1.21
C HIS A 80 -11.65 23.86 -2.31
N GLN A 81 -11.36 25.16 -2.16
CA GLN A 81 -10.49 25.89 -3.08
C GLN A 81 -9.07 25.31 -3.10
N THR A 82 -8.47 25.03 -1.94
CA THR A 82 -7.14 24.38 -1.88
C THR A 82 -7.17 22.97 -2.45
N ALA A 83 -8.24 22.20 -2.18
CA ALA A 83 -8.43 20.87 -2.75
C ALA A 83 -8.49 20.93 -4.29
N MET A 84 -9.29 21.85 -4.83
CA MET A 84 -9.45 22.09 -6.26
C MET A 84 -8.12 22.44 -6.94
N GLU A 85 -7.36 23.40 -6.40
CA GLU A 85 -6.05 23.77 -6.93
C GLU A 85 -5.09 22.58 -6.94
N SER A 86 -5.06 21.79 -5.87
CA SER A 86 -4.18 20.62 -5.76
C SER A 86 -4.50 19.55 -6.82
N ILE A 87 -5.78 19.30 -7.09
CA ILE A 87 -6.18 18.29 -8.08
C ILE A 87 -5.99 18.78 -9.51
N ILE A 88 -6.23 20.07 -9.79
CA ILE A 88 -5.92 20.68 -11.09
C ILE A 88 -4.44 20.53 -11.41
N LEU A 89 -3.57 20.85 -10.45
CA LEU A 89 -2.12 20.70 -10.60
C LEU A 89 -1.74 19.23 -10.86
N PHE A 90 -2.35 18.29 -10.16
CA PHE A 90 -2.10 16.86 -10.37
C PHE A 90 -2.52 16.39 -11.77
N VAL A 91 -3.73 16.77 -12.21
CA VAL A 91 -4.24 16.40 -13.54
C VAL A 91 -3.33 17.00 -14.62
N ARG A 92 -2.97 18.27 -14.52
CA ARG A 92 -2.06 18.93 -15.47
C ARG A 92 -0.64 18.37 -15.44
N LYS A 93 -0.16 17.89 -14.29
CA LYS A 93 1.13 17.20 -14.21
C LYS A 93 1.09 15.85 -14.94
N SER A 94 -0.06 15.18 -14.93
CA SER A 94 -0.28 13.89 -15.58
C SER A 94 -0.55 14.04 -17.08
N ALA A 95 -1.13 15.17 -17.49
CA ALA A 95 -1.43 15.54 -18.87
C ALA A 95 -1.02 17.01 -19.13
N PRO A 96 0.28 17.30 -19.37
CA PRO A 96 0.79 18.67 -19.50
C PRO A 96 0.19 19.48 -20.65
N GLU A 97 -0.36 18.80 -21.65
CA GLU A 97 -0.98 19.36 -22.83
C GLU A 97 -2.37 19.97 -22.58
N ILE A 98 -3.05 19.58 -21.48
CA ILE A 98 -4.39 20.07 -21.22
C ILE A 98 -4.36 21.43 -20.51
N SER A 99 -5.29 22.30 -20.90
CA SER A 99 -5.47 23.58 -20.22
C SER A 99 -6.06 23.39 -18.83
N GLU A 100 -5.91 24.40 -17.98
CA GLU A 100 -6.55 24.42 -16.67
C GLU A 100 -8.07 24.28 -16.75
N THR A 101 -8.70 24.97 -17.71
CA THR A 101 -10.12 24.84 -17.99
C THR A 101 -10.51 23.40 -18.35
N GLN A 102 -9.73 22.72 -19.20
CA GLN A 102 -9.97 21.32 -19.54
C GLN A 102 -9.82 20.40 -18.32
N ALA A 103 -8.84 20.66 -17.45
CA ALA A 103 -8.67 19.93 -16.20
C ALA A 103 -9.90 20.09 -15.29
N ILE A 104 -10.40 21.31 -15.11
CA ILE A 104 -11.62 21.60 -14.33
C ILE A 104 -12.82 20.82 -14.88
N PHE A 105 -13.05 20.87 -16.20
CA PHE A 105 -14.15 20.14 -16.82
C PHE A 105 -14.03 18.63 -16.68
N LEU A 106 -12.81 18.08 -16.77
CA LEU A 106 -12.56 16.66 -16.56
C LEU A 106 -12.87 16.24 -15.12
N ILE A 107 -12.43 17.02 -14.14
CA ILE A 107 -12.71 16.77 -12.72
C ILE A 107 -14.22 16.85 -12.47
N ARG A 108 -14.88 17.90 -12.98
CA ARG A 108 -16.33 18.06 -12.87
C ARG A 108 -17.09 16.88 -13.47
N SER A 109 -16.73 16.46 -14.68
CA SER A 109 -17.36 15.31 -15.35
C SER A 109 -17.23 14.02 -14.55
N LYS A 110 -16.08 13.78 -13.90
CA LYS A 110 -15.94 12.62 -13.00
C LYS A 110 -16.81 12.74 -11.75
N CYS A 111 -16.94 13.94 -11.18
CA CYS A 111 -17.83 14.18 -10.05
C CYS A 111 -19.31 14.06 -10.43
N ASP A 112 -19.70 14.49 -11.63
CA ASP A 112 -21.06 14.27 -12.14
C ASP A 112 -21.39 12.76 -12.18
N SER A 113 -20.44 11.93 -12.66
CA SER A 113 -20.60 10.47 -12.65
C SER A 113 -20.65 9.90 -11.22
N ALA A 114 -19.79 10.38 -10.31
CA ALA A 114 -19.73 9.92 -8.93
C ALA A 114 -21.01 10.21 -8.14
N LEU A 115 -21.64 11.36 -8.41
CA LEU A 115 -22.93 11.76 -7.81
C LEU A 115 -24.15 11.14 -8.51
N GLY A 116 -23.95 10.38 -9.60
CA GLY A 116 -25.05 9.78 -10.36
C GLY A 116 -25.92 10.80 -11.11
N LEU A 117 -25.33 11.90 -11.57
CA LEU A 117 -26.02 12.99 -12.28
C LEU A 117 -25.97 12.85 -13.82
N GLN A 118 -25.38 11.76 -14.34
CA GLN A 118 -25.24 11.46 -15.78
C GLN A 118 -26.28 10.45 -16.28
#